data_AF-A0A537PT73-F1
#
_entry.id   AF-A0A537PT73-F1
#
_cell.length_a   1.000
_cell.length_b   1.000
_cell.length_c   1.000
_cell.angle_alpha   90.00
_cell.angle_beta   90.00
_cell.angle_gamma   90.00
#
_symmetry.space_group_name_H-M   'P 1'
#
loop_
_entity.id
_entity.type
_entity.pdbx_description
1 polymer ?
#
loop_
_entity_poly.entity_id
_entity_poly.type
_entity_poly.pdbx_seq_one_letter_code
_entity_poly.pdbx_strand_id
1 'polypeptide(L)'
;DPKHAEQKGCAVRLANSLAAALAQLRRTYGSDMAQWRWGRAHVALFANPLFGRIPVLRDWLDISIPTSGAYDTLNRGPSTIRDDAHPYEQRFGAGLRIITDLAAPNDAIMMITPRQSGNPLSGHFADLL
;
A
#
# COMPACT_ATOMS: atom_id res chain seq x y z
N ASP A 1 7.45 -36.56 23.85
CA ASP A 1 7.51 -36.71 22.38
C ASP A 1 6.90 -35.46 21.73
N PRO A 2 7.70 -34.59 21.09
CA PRO A 2 7.24 -33.31 20.54
C PRO A 2 6.36 -33.47 19.28
N LYS A 3 6.09 -34.69 18.82
CA LYS A 3 5.32 -34.95 17.59
C LYS A 3 3.79 -34.80 17.72
N HIS A 4 3.26 -34.46 18.91
CA HIS A 4 1.81 -34.34 19.16
C HIS A 4 1.41 -33.09 19.95
N ALA A 5 2.05 -31.94 19.71
CA ALA A 5 1.45 -30.67 20.12
C ALA A 5 0.17 -30.46 19.28
N GLU A 6 -0.95 -30.87 19.89
CA GLU A 6 -2.27 -31.12 19.32
C GLU A 6 -2.69 -30.21 18.15
N GLN A 7 -3.18 -30.84 17.08
CA GLN A 7 -3.95 -30.18 16.00
C GLN A 7 -5.09 -29.28 16.52
N LYS A 8 -5.58 -29.50 17.75
CA LYS A 8 -6.56 -28.64 18.45
C LYS A 8 -6.01 -27.23 18.76
N GLY A 9 -4.73 -27.09 19.07
CA GLY A 9 -4.12 -25.81 19.44
C GLY A 9 -4.06 -24.81 18.28
N CYS A 10 -3.74 -25.29 17.07
CA CYS A 10 -3.70 -24.45 15.87
C CYS A 10 -5.10 -23.95 15.50
N ALA A 11 -6.11 -24.83 15.52
CA ALA A 11 -7.49 -24.46 15.21
C ALA A 11 -8.03 -23.40 16.17
N VAL A 12 -7.80 -23.56 17.47
CA VAL A 12 -8.20 -22.58 18.49
C VAL A 12 -7.50 -21.24 18.28
N ARG A 13 -6.19 -21.25 18.00
CA ARG A 13 -5.42 -20.02 17.71
C ARG A 13 -5.95 -19.29 16.47
N LEU A 14 -6.26 -20.01 15.40
CA LEU A 14 -6.84 -19.46 14.18
C LEU A 14 -8.24 -18.86 14.42
N ALA A 15 -9.10 -19.54 15.19
CA ALA A 15 -10.42 -19.02 15.52
C ALA A 15 -10.34 -17.73 16.33
N ASN A 16 -9.47 -17.69 17.35
CA ASN A 16 -9.26 -16.52 18.19
C ASN A 16 -8.66 -15.35 17.40
N SER A 17 -7.67 -15.61 16.54
CA SER A 17 -7.06 -14.56 15.72
C SER A 17 -8.04 -14.01 14.68
N LEU A 18 -8.85 -14.85 14.05
CA LEU A 18 -9.90 -14.43 13.13
C LEU A 18 -10.96 -13.56 13.82
N ALA A 19 -11.42 -13.97 15.01
CA ALA A 19 -12.39 -13.21 15.79
C ALA A 19 -11.85 -11.82 16.16
N ALA A 20 -10.59 -11.76 16.63
CA ALA A 20 -9.92 -10.51 16.96
C ALA A 20 -9.73 -9.61 15.73
N ALA A 21 -9.26 -10.17 14.61
CA ALA A 21 -9.07 -9.45 13.36
C ALA A 21 -10.38 -8.87 12.83
N LEU A 22 -11.46 -9.66 12.79
CA LEU A 22 -12.77 -9.18 12.35
C LEU A 22 -13.33 -8.09 13.27
N ALA A 23 -13.14 -8.20 14.59
CA ALA A 23 -13.54 -7.15 15.52
C ALA A 23 -12.77 -5.85 15.27
N GLN A 24 -11.46 -5.91 15.01
CA GLN A 24 -10.65 -4.75 14.65
C GLN A 24 -11.09 -4.15 13.31
N LEU A 25 -11.24 -4.96 12.26
CA LEU A 25 -11.64 -4.49 10.94
C LEU A 25 -13.03 -3.84 10.97
N ARG A 26 -13.99 -4.39 11.74
CA ARG A 26 -15.31 -3.76 11.90
C ARG A 26 -15.24 -2.41 12.61
N ARG A 27 -14.38 -2.26 13.63
CA ARG A 27 -14.15 -0.97 14.30
C ARG A 27 -13.53 0.07 13.37
N THR A 28 -12.58 -0.33 12.52
CA THR A 28 -11.83 0.59 11.66
C THR A 28 -12.56 0.92 10.35
N TYR A 29 -13.20 -0.07 9.71
CA TYR A 29 -13.73 0.05 8.35
C TYR A 29 -15.26 -0.08 8.26
N GLY A 30 -15.95 -0.26 9.39
CA GLY A 30 -17.40 -0.37 9.48
C GLY A 30 -17.89 -1.82 9.55
N SER A 31 -19.15 -1.98 9.99
CA SER A 31 -19.76 -3.29 10.26
C SER A 31 -20.07 -4.11 9.00
N ASP A 32 -20.37 -3.46 7.88
CA ASP A 32 -20.65 -4.11 6.60
C ASP A 32 -19.36 -4.49 5.86
N MET A 33 -19.03 -5.78 5.88
CA MET A 33 -17.86 -6.34 5.21
C MET A 33 -17.88 -6.18 3.69
N ALA A 34 -19.06 -6.08 3.05
CA ALA A 34 -19.15 -5.94 1.60
C ALA A 34 -18.63 -4.57 1.10
N GLN A 35 -18.61 -3.57 1.99
CA GLN A 35 -18.09 -2.23 1.71
C GLN A 35 -16.58 -2.11 1.95
N TRP A 36 -15.94 -3.14 2.50
CA TRP A 36 -14.51 -3.09 2.74
C TRP A 36 -13.73 -3.03 1.42
N ARG A 37 -12.72 -2.17 1.39
CA ARG A 37 -11.86 -1.96 0.22
C ARG A 37 -10.42 -1.93 0.69
N TRP A 38 -9.58 -2.79 0.11
CA TRP A 38 -8.18 -2.89 0.48
C TRP A 38 -7.45 -1.54 0.35
N GLY A 39 -7.71 -0.79 -0.73
CA GLY A 39 -7.13 0.53 -0.95
C GLY A 39 -7.47 1.60 0.10
N ARG A 40 -8.42 1.36 1.02
CA ARG A 40 -8.62 2.25 2.18
C ARG A 40 -7.58 2.05 3.28
N ALA A 41 -7.09 0.82 3.41
CA ALA A 41 -6.04 0.45 4.37
C ALA A 41 -4.65 0.58 3.75
N HIS A 42 -4.56 0.18 2.47
CA HIS A 42 -3.33 0.10 1.71
C HIS A 42 -3.23 1.28 0.76
N VAL A 43 -2.51 2.30 1.21
CA VAL A 43 -2.25 3.52 0.48
C VAL A 43 -0.76 3.66 0.24
N ALA A 44 -0.38 4.18 -0.92
CA ALA A 44 0.99 4.63 -1.19
C ALA A 44 1.05 6.13 -0.87
N LEU A 45 1.86 6.51 0.11
CA LEU A 45 2.09 7.89 0.50
C LEU A 45 3.40 8.40 -0.10
N PHE A 46 3.31 9.42 -0.95
CA PHE A 46 4.43 10.16 -1.51
C PHE A 46 4.62 11.45 -0.73
N ALA A 47 5.15 11.32 0.48
CA ALA A 47 5.38 12.45 1.38
C ALA A 47 6.54 13.33 0.90
N ASN A 48 6.39 14.64 1.01
CA ASN A 48 7.45 15.60 0.72
C ASN A 48 8.50 15.57 1.85
N PRO A 49 9.78 15.28 1.54
CA PRO A 49 10.80 15.08 2.57
C PRO A 49 11.17 16.37 3.33
N LEU A 50 10.95 17.54 2.72
CA LEU A 50 11.30 18.83 3.32
C LEU A 50 10.11 19.45 4.08
N PHE A 51 8.92 19.34 3.50
CA PHE A 51 7.77 20.12 3.94
C PHE A 51 6.68 19.30 4.63
N GLY A 52 6.80 17.97 4.69
CA GLY A 52 5.79 17.10 5.30
C GLY A 52 5.51 17.35 6.79
N ARG A 53 6.38 18.11 7.48
CA ARG A 53 6.18 18.51 8.89
C ARG A 53 5.39 19.81 9.06
N ILE A 54 5.19 20.58 7.99
CA ILE A 54 4.44 21.84 8.02
C ILE A 54 3.04 21.53 7.51
N PRO A 55 1.99 21.52 8.35
CA PRO A 55 0.67 20.98 7.98
C PRO A 55 0.12 21.52 6.65
N VAL A 56 0.18 22.84 6.44
CA VAL A 56 -0.33 23.47 5.21
C VAL A 56 0.45 23.03 3.97
N LEU A 57 1.77 22.90 4.07
CA LEU A 57 2.59 22.47 2.95
C LEU A 57 2.50 20.95 2.73
N ARG A 58 2.39 20.17 3.80
CA ARG A 58 2.13 18.73 3.74
C ARG A 58 0.85 18.45 2.97
N ASP A 59 -0.26 19.08 3.36
CA ASP A 59 -1.57 18.83 2.77
C ASP A 59 -1.63 19.26 1.28
N TRP A 60 -0.72 20.15 0.85
CA TRP A 60 -0.58 20.56 -0.55
C TRP A 60 0.38 19.67 -1.37
N LEU A 61 1.45 19.16 -0.74
CA LEU A 61 2.58 18.53 -1.45
C LEU A 61 2.63 17.01 -1.35
N ASP A 62 2.08 16.46 -0.27
CA ASP A 62 1.98 15.03 -0.08
C ASP A 62 0.86 14.49 -0.96
N ILE A 63 1.13 13.40 -1.66
CA ILE A 63 0.14 12.73 -2.48
C ILE A 63 -0.06 11.32 -1.94
N SER A 64 -1.32 10.93 -1.76
CA SER A 64 -1.67 9.56 -1.37
C SER A 64 -2.62 8.97 -2.39
N ILE A 65 -2.37 7.72 -2.77
CA ILE A 65 -3.26 6.95 -3.65
C ILE A 65 -3.59 5.59 -3.03
N PRO A 66 -4.83 5.10 -3.18
CA PRO A 66 -5.15 3.72 -2.85
C PRO A 66 -4.35 2.78 -3.76
N THR A 67 -3.78 1.73 -3.21
CA THR A 67 -2.98 0.77 -3.97
C THR A 67 -3.44 -0.67 -3.74
N SER A 68 -3.31 -1.47 -4.78
CA SER A 68 -3.57 -2.90 -4.75
C SER A 68 -2.26 -3.67 -4.56
N GLY A 69 -2.37 -4.99 -4.35
CA GLY A 69 -1.20 -5.82 -4.11
C GLY A 69 -0.83 -5.91 -2.64
N ALA A 70 0.30 -6.56 -2.37
CA ALA A 70 0.82 -6.87 -1.05
C ALA A 70 2.31 -7.22 -1.14
N TYR A 71 2.89 -7.71 -0.04
CA TYR A 71 4.28 -8.15 0.02
C TYR A 71 4.60 -9.23 -1.03
N ASP A 72 3.73 -10.23 -1.22
CA ASP A 72 4.02 -11.40 -2.07
C ASP A 72 3.31 -11.40 -3.44
N THR A 73 2.79 -10.25 -3.89
CA THR A 73 2.14 -10.12 -5.21
C THR A 73 3.08 -9.53 -6.25
N LEU A 74 2.80 -9.77 -7.54
CA LEU A 74 3.55 -9.15 -8.66
C LEU A 74 3.53 -7.62 -8.59
N ASN A 75 2.36 -7.02 -8.35
CA ASN A 75 2.28 -5.61 -7.97
C ASN A 75 2.73 -5.46 -6.51
N ARG A 76 4.04 -5.44 -6.28
CA ARG A 76 4.64 -5.39 -4.94
C ARG A 76 4.17 -4.13 -4.20
N GLY A 77 3.55 -4.36 -3.04
CA GLY A 77 3.11 -3.33 -2.10
C GLY A 77 3.35 -3.78 -0.66
N PRO A 78 4.60 -3.94 -0.20
CA PRO A 78 4.89 -4.36 1.16
C PRO A 78 4.48 -3.29 2.19
N SER A 79 3.85 -3.73 3.27
CA SER A 79 3.58 -2.94 4.46
C SER A 79 4.34 -3.48 5.66
N THR A 80 4.30 -2.78 6.80
CA THR A 80 4.88 -3.24 8.05
C THR A 80 3.80 -3.34 9.12
N ILE A 81 3.37 -4.56 9.42
CA ILE A 81 2.35 -4.83 10.46
C ILE A 81 2.81 -4.46 11.88
N ARG A 82 4.07 -4.03 12.05
CA ARG A 82 4.64 -3.54 13.31
C ARG A 82 4.51 -2.03 13.49
N ASP A 83 4.06 -1.30 12.47
CA ASP A 83 3.64 0.09 12.65
C ASP A 83 2.18 0.09 13.13
N ASP A 84 1.98 0.34 14.41
CA ASP A 84 0.64 0.33 15.01
C ASP A 84 -0.27 1.44 14.46
N ALA A 85 0.31 2.54 13.97
CA ALA A 85 -0.45 3.66 13.41
C ALA A 85 -0.86 3.38 11.95
N HIS A 86 0.06 2.83 11.15
CA HIS A 86 -0.14 2.60 9.71
C HIS A 86 0.32 1.18 9.28
N PRO A 87 -0.28 0.11 9.83
CA PRO A 87 0.22 -1.27 9.66
C PRO A 87 0.12 -1.78 8.21
N TYR A 88 -0.75 -1.16 7.43
CA TYR A 88 -1.06 -1.52 6.06
C TYR A 88 -0.61 -0.48 5.04
N GLU A 89 0.09 0.59 5.41
CA GLU A 89 0.59 1.54 4.43
C GLU A 89 1.68 0.91 3.54
N GLN A 90 1.62 1.14 2.22
CA GLN A 90 2.62 0.67 1.28
C GLN A 90 3.93 1.43 1.47
N ARG A 91 5.03 0.72 1.74
CA ARG A 91 6.35 1.31 2.01
C ARG A 91 7.21 1.54 0.78
N PHE A 92 7.09 0.66 -0.20
CA PHE A 92 7.78 0.77 -1.48
C PHE A 92 7.01 0.00 -2.55
N GLY A 93 7.38 0.19 -3.81
CA GLY A 93 6.73 -0.45 -4.95
C GLY A 93 7.49 -0.15 -6.24
N ALA A 94 6.84 -0.37 -7.38
CA ALA A 94 7.44 -0.07 -8.67
C ALA A 94 7.63 1.44 -8.86
N GLY A 95 8.88 1.89 -8.87
CA GLY A 95 9.24 3.27 -9.26
C GLY A 95 9.23 3.49 -10.77
N LEU A 96 9.34 2.41 -11.55
CA LEU A 96 9.33 2.41 -13.00
C LEU A 96 8.65 1.13 -13.48
N ARG A 97 7.75 1.25 -14.46
CA ARG A 97 7.22 0.12 -15.24
C ARG A 97 7.45 0.43 -16.72
N ILE A 98 7.95 -0.55 -17.46
CA ILE A 98 8.25 -0.44 -18.89
C ILE A 98 7.72 -1.67 -19.60
N ILE A 99 7.07 -1.47 -20.74
CA ILE A 99 6.77 -2.52 -21.71
C ILE A 99 7.45 -2.12 -23.01
N THR A 100 8.22 -3.03 -23.61
CA THR A 100 8.97 -2.78 -24.85
C THR A 100 8.89 -3.99 -25.77
N ASP A 101 8.72 -3.73 -27.06
CA ASP A 101 8.95 -4.72 -28.12
C ASP A 101 10.39 -4.55 -28.63
N LEU A 102 11.17 -5.62 -28.58
CA LEU A 102 12.57 -5.60 -29.03
C LEU A 102 12.70 -5.40 -30.55
N ALA A 103 11.67 -5.71 -31.33
CA ALA A 103 11.62 -5.44 -32.76
C ALA A 103 11.25 -3.98 -33.08
N ALA A 104 10.61 -3.27 -32.14
CA ALA A 104 10.15 -1.89 -32.27
C ALA A 104 10.41 -1.08 -30.99
N PRO A 105 11.69 -0.84 -30.61
CA PRO A 105 12.03 -0.24 -29.32
C PRO A 105 11.55 1.21 -29.13
N ASN A 106 11.25 1.92 -30.23
CA ASN A 106 10.67 3.27 -30.18
C ASN A 106 9.22 3.29 -29.71
N ASP A 107 8.54 2.15 -29.69
CA ASP A 107 7.13 2.01 -29.27
C ASP A 107 7.01 1.66 -27.78
N ALA A 108 8.11 1.74 -27.03
CA ALA A 108 8.11 1.45 -25.60
C ALA A 108 7.20 2.40 -24.83
N ILE A 109 6.38 1.83 -23.94
CA ILE A 109 5.55 2.59 -23.00
C ILE A 109 6.14 2.49 -21.61
N MET A 110 6.21 3.64 -20.94
CA MET A 110 6.84 3.75 -19.63
C MET A 110 5.97 4.58 -18.69
N MET A 111 5.97 4.21 -17.41
CA MET A 111 5.48 5.06 -16.34
C MET A 111 6.52 5.10 -15.23
N ILE A 112 6.71 6.28 -14.64
CA ILE A 112 7.45 6.43 -13.40
C ILE A 112 6.50 6.89 -12.30
N THR A 113 6.75 6.42 -11.09
CA THR A 113 5.91 6.78 -9.94
C THR A 113 6.66 7.78 -9.07
N PRO A 114 6.06 8.91 -8.64
CA PRO A 114 4.73 9.41 -8.99
C PRO A 114 4.71 10.48 -10.11
N ARG A 115 5.88 11.00 -10.50
CA ARG A 115 6.00 12.28 -11.23
C ARG A 115 7.34 12.43 -11.94
N GLN A 116 7.41 13.24 -13.00
CA GLN A 116 8.67 13.62 -13.66
C GLN A 116 9.28 14.90 -13.08
N SER A 117 8.45 15.79 -12.51
CA SER A 117 8.93 17.04 -11.91
C SER A 117 8.79 17.03 -10.40
N GLY A 118 9.84 17.46 -9.69
CA GLY A 118 9.79 17.77 -8.26
C GLY A 118 9.17 19.14 -7.93
N ASN A 119 8.90 19.97 -8.94
CA ASN A 119 8.33 21.31 -8.75
C ASN A 119 6.79 21.23 -8.61
N PRO A 120 6.20 21.64 -7.47
CA PRO A 120 4.75 21.61 -7.23
C PRO A 120 3.92 22.43 -8.22
N LEU A 121 4.54 23.40 -8.89
CA LEU A 121 3.88 24.26 -9.89
C LEU A 121 3.98 23.69 -11.32
N SER A 122 4.62 22.54 -11.50
CA SER A 122 4.71 21.87 -12.80
C SER A 122 3.44 21.04 -13.06
N GLY A 123 2.96 21.05 -14.30
CA GLY A 123 1.94 20.10 -14.75
C GLY A 123 2.38 18.63 -14.60
N HIS A 124 3.69 18.38 -14.52
CA HIS A 124 4.28 17.04 -14.36
C HIS A 124 4.58 16.65 -12.91
N PHE A 125 3.95 17.32 -11.94
CA PHE A 125 4.14 17.03 -10.52
C PHE A 125 3.34 15.80 -10.04
N ALA A 126 2.31 15.38 -10.77
CA ALA A 126 1.43 14.30 -10.33
C ALA A 126 0.70 13.59 -11.48
N ASP A 127 1.10 13.83 -12.72
CA ASP A 127 0.40 13.36 -13.93
C ASP A 127 0.60 11.87 -14.26
N LEU A 128 1.47 11.18 -13.53
CA LEU A 128 1.80 9.76 -13.72
C LEU A 128 1.32 8.85 -12.57
N LEU A 129 0.39 9.36 -11.75
CA LEU A 129 -0.25 8.61 -10.66
C LEU A 129 -1.50 7.85 -11.09
#